data_AF-A0A4Y3RRZ3-F1
#
_entry.id   AF-A0A4Y3RRZ3-F1
#
_cell.length_a   1.000
_cell.length_b   1.000
_cell.length_c   1.000
_cell.angle_alpha   90.00
_cell.angle_beta   90.00
_cell.angle_gamma   90.00
#
_symmetry.space_group_name_H-M   'P 1'
#
loop_
_entity.id
_entity.type
_entity.pdbx_description
1 polymer ?
#
loop_
_entity_poly.entity_id
_entity_poly.type
_entity_poly.pdbx_seq_one_letter_code
_entity_poly.pdbx_strand_id
1 'polypeptide(L)'
;MLMSGEHDRLYSQADELLKTSGHPLYPNKTKGGYSIASHVEAKYAAFMKNNGIEHATVVINNNNGVCNKYWNCTNAVEAILPIGSTLKVYYPGSGSPVTLYGKRTTP
;
A
#
# COMPACT_ATOMS: atom_id res chain seq x y z
N MET A 1 9.01 11.35 -7.73
CA MET A 1 8.50 11.43 -6.34
C MET A 1 7.07 10.91 -6.34
N LEU A 2 6.73 10.00 -5.43
CA LEU A 2 5.39 9.39 -5.34
C LEU A 2 4.57 10.16 -4.30
N MET A 3 3.32 10.50 -4.62
CA MET A 3 2.42 11.25 -3.73
C MET A 3 1.12 10.48 -3.48
N SER A 4 0.44 10.74 -2.37
CA SER A 4 -0.95 10.27 -2.15
C SER A 4 -1.90 10.92 -3.16
N GLY A 5 -3.05 10.29 -3.42
CA GLY A 5 -4.11 10.82 -4.30
C GLY A 5 -4.41 9.93 -5.51
N GLU A 6 -5.29 10.36 -6.41
CA GLU A 6 -5.80 9.50 -7.50
C GLU A 6 -5.26 9.90 -8.88
N HIS A 7 -4.37 10.89 -8.95
CA HIS A 7 -3.95 11.55 -10.19
C HIS A 7 -2.63 11.03 -10.77
N ASP A 8 -2.26 9.77 -10.50
CA ASP A 8 -1.02 9.18 -11.06
C ASP A 8 -1.16 7.73 -11.52
N ARG A 9 -0.20 7.29 -12.33
CA ARG A 9 -0.10 5.93 -12.89
C ARG A 9 -0.16 4.82 -11.84
N LEU A 10 0.45 5.03 -10.68
CA LEU A 10 0.54 3.98 -9.66
C LEU A 10 -0.80 3.83 -8.93
N TYR A 11 -1.63 4.88 -8.90
CA TYR A 11 -3.01 4.75 -8.45
C TYR A 11 -3.78 3.73 -9.29
N SER A 12 -3.82 3.88 -10.63
CA SER A 12 -4.56 2.96 -11.49
C SER A 12 -4.05 1.52 -11.41
N GLN A 13 -2.74 1.35 -11.27
CA GLN A 13 -2.12 0.03 -11.10
C GLN A 13 -2.47 -0.60 -9.74
N ALA A 14 -2.40 0.17 -8.65
CA ALA A 14 -2.80 -0.32 -7.33
C ALA A 14 -4.29 -0.66 -7.30
N ASP A 15 -5.12 0.17 -7.95
CA ASP A 15 -6.57 -0.03 -8.05
C ASP A 15 -6.92 -1.33 -8.77
N GLU A 16 -6.26 -1.62 -9.91
CA GLU A 16 -6.44 -2.87 -10.65
C GLU A 16 -5.95 -4.10 -9.86
N LEU A 17 -4.79 -4.00 -9.20
CA LEU A 17 -4.26 -5.11 -8.39
C LEU A 17 -5.16 -5.44 -7.19
N LEU A 18 -5.82 -4.43 -6.61
CA LEU A 18 -6.76 -4.61 -5.51
C LEU A 18 -8.14 -5.09 -5.99
N LYS A 19 -8.60 -4.69 -7.18
CA LYS A 19 -9.79 -5.28 -7.84
C LYS A 19 -9.61 -6.78 -8.02
N THR A 20 -8.47 -7.18 -8.56
CA THR A 20 -8.18 -8.58 -8.93
C THR A 20 -7.81 -9.46 -7.74
N SER A 21 -7.43 -8.88 -6.60
CA SER A 21 -7.08 -9.67 -5.41
C SER A 21 -8.29 -10.25 -4.66
N GLY A 22 -9.52 -9.89 -5.05
CA GLY A 22 -10.74 -10.28 -4.32
C GLY A 22 -10.79 -9.73 -2.90
N HIS A 23 -10.11 -8.60 -2.65
CA HIS A 23 -9.98 -8.05 -1.31
C HIS A 23 -11.36 -7.64 -0.75
N PRO A 24 -11.79 -8.15 0.41
CA PRO A 24 -13.16 -7.95 0.91
C PRO A 24 -13.49 -6.50 1.23
N LEU A 25 -12.46 -5.64 1.36
CA LEU A 25 -12.60 -4.20 1.58
C LEU A 25 -12.25 -3.41 0.31
N TYR A 26 -12.49 -3.96 -0.88
CA TYR A 26 -12.36 -3.24 -2.13
C TYR A 26 -13.74 -3.14 -2.83
N PRO A 27 -14.18 -1.97 -3.33
CA PRO A 27 -13.55 -0.64 -3.23
C PRO A 27 -14.00 0.05 -1.93
N ASN A 28 -13.38 -0.26 -0.78
CA ASN A 28 -13.71 0.46 0.44
C ASN A 28 -13.13 1.88 0.33
N LYS A 29 -14.02 2.85 0.10
CA LYS A 29 -13.70 4.27 0.24
C LYS A 29 -13.47 4.51 1.72
N THR A 30 -12.23 4.83 2.06
CA THR A 30 -11.85 5.13 3.43
C THR A 30 -12.59 6.37 3.95
N LYS A 31 -12.49 6.65 5.26
CA LYS A 31 -13.28 7.69 5.95
C LYS A 31 -12.90 9.11 5.52
N GLY A 32 -13.31 9.51 4.32
CA GLY A 32 -12.92 10.77 3.67
C GLY A 32 -13.11 10.74 2.15
N GLY A 33 -13.61 9.62 1.60
CA GLY A 33 -13.99 9.50 0.20
C GLY A 33 -12.87 9.02 -0.74
N TYR A 34 -11.63 8.92 -0.23
CA TYR A 34 -10.48 8.51 -1.01
C TYR A 34 -10.38 6.98 -1.11
N SER A 35 -10.05 6.50 -2.31
CA SER A 35 -9.76 5.09 -2.55
C SER A 35 -8.52 4.66 -1.78
N ILE A 36 -8.53 3.45 -1.22
CA ILE A 36 -7.37 2.83 -0.58
C ILE A 36 -6.17 2.70 -1.55
N ALA A 37 -6.43 2.60 -2.86
CA ALA A 37 -5.39 2.59 -3.90
C ALA A 37 -4.66 3.94 -4.03
N SER A 38 -5.26 5.02 -3.54
CA SER A 38 -4.67 6.37 -3.58
C SER A 38 -3.56 6.58 -2.55
N HIS A 39 -3.46 5.68 -1.56
CA HIS A 39 -2.48 5.77 -0.48
C HIS A 39 -1.09 5.39 -0.98
N VAL A 40 -0.05 6.05 -0.44
CA VAL A 40 1.34 5.86 -0.89
C VAL A 40 1.81 4.41 -0.72
N GLU A 41 1.39 3.73 0.34
CA GLU A 41 1.76 2.35 0.65
C GLU A 41 1.23 1.37 -0.41
N ALA A 42 -0.02 1.56 -0.84
CA ALA A 42 -0.63 0.73 -1.90
C ALA A 42 0.07 0.95 -3.24
N LYS A 43 0.43 2.19 -3.57
CA LYS A 43 1.17 2.52 -4.79
C LYS A 43 2.59 1.98 -4.79
N TYR A 44 3.28 2.03 -3.65
CA TYR A 44 4.59 1.40 -3.51
C TYR A 44 4.49 -0.12 -3.62
N ALA A 45 3.47 -0.75 -3.04
CA ALA A 45 3.22 -2.17 -3.23
C ALA A 45 2.98 -2.52 -4.71
N ALA A 46 2.19 -1.73 -5.44
CA ALA A 46 1.97 -1.91 -6.86
C ALA A 46 3.27 -1.74 -7.67
N PHE A 47 4.07 -0.72 -7.35
CA PHE A 47 5.37 -0.51 -7.97
C PHE A 47 6.30 -1.70 -7.71
N MET A 48 6.38 -2.19 -6.47
CA MET A 48 7.19 -3.35 -6.11
C MET A 48 6.77 -4.59 -6.89
N LYS A 49 5.47 -4.91 -6.88
CA LYS A 49 4.91 -6.06 -7.61
C LYS A 49 5.23 -5.99 -9.10
N ASN A 50 5.02 -4.83 -9.73
CA ASN A 50 5.24 -4.65 -11.17
C ASN A 50 6.71 -4.69 -11.60
N ASN A 51 7.64 -4.51 -10.66
CA ASN A 51 9.08 -4.52 -10.94
C ASN A 51 9.80 -5.73 -10.31
N GLY A 52 9.06 -6.70 -9.74
CA GLY A 52 9.65 -7.88 -9.09
C GLY A 52 10.50 -7.55 -7.86
N ILE A 53 10.20 -6.46 -7.15
CA ILE A 53 10.92 -6.05 -5.93
C ILE A 53 10.27 -6.72 -4.73
N GLU A 54 11.00 -7.61 -4.07
CA GLU A 54 10.50 -8.33 -2.89
C GLU A 54 10.60 -7.50 -1.60
N HIS A 55 11.68 -6.71 -1.46
CA HIS A 55 11.95 -5.97 -0.23
C HIS A 55 12.22 -4.50 -0.52
N ALA A 56 11.44 -3.62 0.09
CA ALA A 56 11.65 -2.17 -0.03
C ALA A 56 11.55 -1.47 1.32
N THR A 57 12.28 -0.37 1.44
CA THR A 57 12.16 0.58 2.55
C THR A 57 11.80 1.94 1.99
N VAL A 58 10.76 2.56 2.54
CA VAL A 58 10.28 3.88 2.13
C VAL A 58 10.19 4.80 3.34
N VAL A 59 10.40 6.09 3.10
CA VAL A 59 10.18 7.16 4.08
C VAL A 59 9.02 8.01 3.59
N ILE A 60 7.99 8.16 4.42
CA ILE A 60 6.84 9.01 4.14
C ILE A 60 6.87 10.25 5.04
N ASN A 61 6.14 11.30 4.67
CA ASN A 61 6.04 12.55 5.44
C ASN A 61 4.71 12.67 6.23
N ASN A 62 3.92 11.59 6.33
CA ASN A 62 2.72 11.60 7.15
C ASN A 62 3.08 11.44 8.63
N ASN A 63 2.86 12.49 9.43
CA ASN A 63 3.13 12.47 10.88
C ASN A 63 2.27 11.46 11.65
N ASN A 64 1.13 11.03 11.09
CA ASN A 64 0.30 9.99 11.68
C ASN A 64 0.76 8.56 11.32
N GLY A 65 1.82 8.44 10.52
CA GLY A 65 2.41 7.18 10.10
C GLY A 65 1.59 6.40 9.08
N VAL A 66 1.87 5.09 9.00
CA VAL A 66 1.11 4.16 8.16
C VAL A 66 -0.34 4.15 8.63
N CYS A 67 -1.27 4.27 7.68
CA CYS A 67 -2.68 4.38 8.05
C CYS A 67 -3.17 3.11 8.78
N ASN A 68 -3.86 3.29 9.91
CA ASN A 68 -4.29 2.19 10.78
C ASN A 68 -5.50 1.41 10.20
N LYS A 69 -5.94 0.35 10.89
CA LYS A 69 -7.04 -0.57 10.50
C LYS A 69 -8.29 0.08 9.88
N TYR A 70 -8.62 1.33 10.21
CA TYR A 70 -9.77 2.03 9.62
C TYR A 70 -9.54 2.47 8.16
N TRP A 71 -8.29 2.69 7.78
CA TRP A 71 -7.87 3.17 6.47
C TRP A 71 -7.19 2.07 5.62
N ASN A 72 -6.89 0.93 6.24
CA ASN A 72 -6.57 -0.35 5.59
C ASN A 72 -5.26 -0.45 4.79
N CYS A 73 -4.29 0.46 4.95
CA CYS A 73 -3.00 0.41 4.23
C CYS A 73 -2.30 -0.95 4.34
N THR A 74 -2.26 -1.53 5.55
CA THR A 74 -1.70 -2.87 5.76
C THR A 74 -2.39 -3.93 4.90
N ASN A 75 -3.73 -3.93 4.89
CA ASN A 75 -4.52 -4.90 4.13
C ASN A 75 -4.34 -4.72 2.62
N ALA A 76 -4.21 -3.47 2.14
CA ALA A 76 -3.87 -3.21 0.73
C ALA A 76 -2.51 -3.79 0.35
N VAL A 77 -1.49 -3.57 1.17
CA VAL A 77 -0.15 -4.12 0.92
C VAL A 77 -0.17 -5.64 0.96
N GLU A 78 -0.86 -6.24 1.93
CA GLU A 78 -1.05 -7.70 2.05
C GLU A 78 -1.71 -8.30 0.79
N ALA A 79 -2.68 -7.59 0.20
CA ALA A 79 -3.41 -8.05 -0.98
C ALA A 79 -2.67 -7.84 -2.31
N ILE A 80 -1.74 -6.87 -2.38
CA ILE A 80 -0.96 -6.57 -3.58
C ILE A 80 0.33 -7.40 -3.62
N LEU A 81 1.08 -7.43 -2.53
CA LEU A 81 2.39 -8.06 -2.51
C LEU A 81 2.29 -9.59 -2.31
N PRO A 82 3.13 -10.38 -3.01
CA PRO A 82 3.16 -11.82 -2.82
C PRO A 82 3.74 -12.19 -1.45
N ILE A 83 3.40 -13.40 -0.99
CA ILE A 83 4.02 -13.98 0.21
C ILE A 83 5.56 -13.93 0.08
N GLY A 84 6.23 -13.53 1.16
CA GLY A 84 7.68 -13.37 1.22
C GLY A 84 8.16 -11.93 0.98
N SER A 85 7.34 -11.08 0.35
CA SER A 85 7.68 -9.67 0.16
C SER A 85 7.46 -8.81 1.41
N THR A 86 8.27 -7.77 1.61
CA THR A 86 8.16 -6.83 2.73
C THR A 86 8.34 -5.36 2.29
N LEU A 87 7.49 -4.50 2.85
CA LEU A 87 7.58 -3.05 2.72
C LEU A 87 7.76 -2.42 4.11
N LYS A 88 8.94 -1.86 4.36
CA LYS A 88 9.24 -1.12 5.60
C LYS A 88 8.94 0.36 5.40
N VAL A 89 8.19 0.96 6.32
CA VAL A 89 7.79 2.37 6.24
C VAL A 89 8.29 3.13 7.46
N TYR A 90 9.18 4.10 7.21
CA TYR A 90 9.56 5.12 8.18
C TYR A 90 8.68 6.36 8.04
N TYR A 91 8.37 7.00 9.15
CA TYR A 91 7.60 8.23 9.20
C TYR A 91 8.07 9.12 10.37
N PRO A 92 7.79 10.44 10.34
CA PRO A 92 8.25 11.36 11.37
C PRO A 92 7.76 10.96 12.76
N GLY A 93 8.62 11.06 13.76
CA GLY A 93 8.30 10.74 15.16
C GLY A 93 8.39 9.26 15.53
N SER A 94 8.69 8.36 14.58
CA SER A 94 8.96 6.95 14.89
C SER A 94 10.45 6.62 14.79
N GLY A 95 11.01 6.03 15.86
CA GLY A 95 12.38 5.50 15.89
C GLY A 95 12.54 4.13 15.22
N SER A 96 11.46 3.52 14.75
CA SER A 96 11.47 2.20 14.09
C SER A 96 10.43 2.13 12.97
N PRO A 97 10.68 1.39 11.89
CA PRO A 97 9.74 1.30 10.77
C PRO A 97 8.56 0.41 11.10
N VAL A 98 7.42 0.71 10.49
CA VAL A 98 6.31 -0.26 10.38
C VAL A 98 6.64 -1.22 9.24
N THR A 99 6.62 -2.52 9.52
CA THR A 99 6.84 -3.54 8.48
C THR A 99 5.51 -4.09 8.00
N LEU A 100 5.24 -3.95 6.72
CA LEU A 100 4.07 -4.50 6.03
C LEU A 100 4.50 -5.72 5.23
N TYR A 101 3.71 -6.80 5.31
CA TYR A 101 4.04 -8.09 4.70
C TYR A 101 3.08 -8.39 3.55
N GLY A 102 3.58 -8.99 2.48
CA GLY A 102 2.73 -9.53 1.42
C GLY A 102 2.05 -10.83 1.85
N LYS A 103 0.79 -11.02 1.44
CA LYS A 103 0.01 -12.25 1.67
C LYS A 103 -0.67 -12.78 0.41
N ARG A 104 -0.45 -12.15 -0.75
CA ARG A 104 -1.05 -12.58 -2.01
C ARG A 104 -0.47 -13.94 -2.43
N THR A 105 -1.35 -14.93 -2.58
CA THR A 105 -0.99 -16.31 -2.98
C THR A 105 -1.00 -16.53 -4.48
N THR A 106 -1.74 -15.70 -5.23
CA THR A 106 -1.86 -15.78 -6.69
C THR A 106 -1.06 -14.65 -7.37
N PRO A 107 -0.31 -14.93 -8.45
CA PRO A 107 0.44 -13.92 -9.20
C PRO A 107 -0.40 -12.70 -9.60
#